data_AF-A0A921JQN4-F1
#
_entry.id   AF-A0A921JQN4-F1
#
_cell.length_a   1.000
_cell.length_b   1.000
_cell.length_c   1.000
_cell.angle_alpha   90.00
_cell.angle_beta   90.00
_cell.angle_gamma   90.00
#
_symmetry.space_group_name_H-M   'P 1'
#
loop_
_entity.id
_entity.type
_entity.pdbx_description
1 polymer ?
#
loop_
_entity_poly.entity_id
_entity_poly.type
_entity_poly.pdbx_seq_one_letter_code
_entity_poly.pdbx_strand_id
1 'polypeptide(L)' 'GNVFQVPLSHQVGPMRLDIVTPRNISRIHASGRKIHVWTVDDATTMHRLIDWGVDGIVSDRPDLLKEVLRARGMWSTQ' A
#
# COMPACT_ATOMS: atom_id res chain seq x y z
N GLY A 1 -17.26 -4.60 1.17
CA GLY A 1 -16.89 -3.32 0.54
C GLY A 1 -15.87 -3.59 -0.55
N ASN A 2 -15.98 -2.93 -1.70
CA ASN A 2 -15.09 -3.18 -2.84
C ASN A 2 -13.67 -2.68 -2.56
N VAL A 3 -12.66 -3.49 -2.87
CA VAL A 3 -11.23 -3.15 -2.72
C VAL A 3 -10.65 -2.79 -4.09
N PHE A 4 -9.85 -1.74 -4.16
CA PHE A 4 -8.99 -1.49 -5.32
C PHE A 4 -7.62 -2.12 -5.09
N GLN A 5 -7.19 -2.99 -6.00
CA GLN A 5 -5.83 -3.52 -6.02
C GLN A 5 -5.06 -2.85 -7.16
N VAL A 6 -3.98 -2.14 -6.83
CA VAL A 6 -3.26 -1.31 -7.80
C VAL A 6 -1.75 -1.47 -7.67
N PRO A 7 -0.99 -1.30 -8.77
CA PRO A 7 0.45 -1.18 -8.67
C PRO A 7 0.85 0.18 -8.05
N LEU A 8 2.07 0.29 -7.52
CA LEU A 8 2.64 1.57 -7.04
C LEU A 8 2.56 2.67 -8.11
N SER A 9 2.96 2.30 -9.33
CA SER A 9 2.96 3.18 -10.49
C SER A 9 2.67 2.40 -11.76
N HIS A 10 2.15 3.07 -12.77
CA HIS A 10 1.88 2.48 -14.08
C HIS A 10 2.49 3.33 -15.19
N GLN A 11 3.03 2.65 -16.21
CA GLN A 11 3.62 3.30 -17.38
C GLN A 11 2.51 3.55 -18.41
N VAL A 12 2.33 4.80 -18.81
CA VAL A 12 1.38 5.22 -19.86
C VAL A 12 2.17 5.94 -20.96
N GLY A 13 2.58 5.19 -21.98
CA GLY A 13 3.47 5.69 -23.02
C GLY A 13 4.82 6.12 -22.43
N PRO A 14 5.29 7.35 -22.69
CA PRO A 14 6.56 7.84 -22.12
C PRO A 14 6.44 8.26 -20.65
N MET A 15 5.22 8.36 -20.08
CA MET A 15 4.99 8.87 -18.73
C MET A 15 4.84 7.74 -17.70
N ARG A 16 5.46 7.93 -16.54
CA ARG A 16 5.21 7.11 -15.34
C ARG A 16 4.22 7.83 -14.44
N LEU A 17 3.11 7.17 -14.12
CA LEU A 17 2.07 7.71 -13.24
C LEU A 17 2.14 7.02 -11.88
N ASP A 18 2.32 7.79 -10.80
CA ASP A 18 2.17 7.30 -9.44
C ASP A 18 0.69 7.15 -9.11
N ILE A 19 0.24 5.90 -9.00
CA ILE A 19 -1.17 5.60 -8.73
C ILE A 19 -1.45 5.80 -7.25
N VAL A 20 -0.49 5.43 -6.40
CA VAL A 20 -0.62 5.51 -4.95
C VAL A 20 -0.02 6.83 -4.47
N THR A 21 -0.89 7.76 -4.08
CA THR A 21 -0.52 9.03 -3.46
C THR A 21 -1.46 9.29 -2.28
N PRO A 22 -1.07 10.08 -1.26
CA PRO A 22 -1.95 10.40 -0.13
C PRO A 22 -3.31 10.95 -0.58
N ARG A 23 -3.32 11.82 -1.59
CA ARG A 23 -4.55 12.40 -2.16
C ARG A 23 -5.47 11.34 -2.76
N ASN A 24 -4.91 10.37 -3.49
CA ASN A 24 -5.70 9.30 -4.09
C ASN A 24 -6.26 8.36 -3.04
N ILE A 25 -5.47 8.03 -2.01
CA ILE A 25 -5.91 7.21 -0.88
C ILE A 25 -7.09 7.88 -0.17
N SER A 26 -6.98 9.16 0.18
CA SER A 26 -8.07 9.90 0.84
C SER A 26 -9.35 9.91 -0.01
N ARG A 27 -9.24 10.05 -1.33
CA ARG A 27 -10.41 10.00 -2.25
C ARG A 27 -11.06 8.62 -2.27
N ILE A 28 -10.27 7.56 -2.27
CA ILE A 28 -10.78 6.18 -2.24
C ILE A 28 -11.52 5.93 -0.93
N HIS A 29 -10.94 6.33 0.20
CA HIS A 29 -11.58 6.22 1.50
C HIS A 29 -12.88 7.04 1.58
N ALA A 30 -12.89 8.27 1.05
CA ALA A 30 -14.10 9.10 0.96
C ALA A 30 -15.22 8.46 0.12
N SER A 31 -14.88 7.55 -0.80
CA SER A 31 -15.84 6.75 -1.56
C SER A 31 -16.30 5.47 -0.86
N GLY A 32 -15.89 5.25 0.39
CA GLY A 32 -16.23 4.05 1.18
C GLY A 32 -15.51 2.77 0.70
N ARG A 33 -14.40 2.92 -0.03
CA ARG A 33 -13.62 1.81 -0.61
C ARG A 33 -12.25 1.71 0.05
N LYS A 34 -11.66 0.51 -0.04
CA LYS A 34 -10.31 0.22 0.45
C LYS A 34 -9.31 0.17 -0.69
N ILE A 35 -8.03 0.38 -0.40
CA ILE A 35 -6.92 0.28 -1.36
C ILE A 35 -5.83 -0.68 -0.87
N HIS A 36 -5.51 -1.67 -1.69
CA HIS A 36 -4.35 -2.54 -1.51
C HIS A 36 -3.34 -2.28 -2.62
N VAL A 37 -2.05 -2.30 -2.27
CA VAL A 37 -0.94 -2.03 -3.18
C VAL A 37 -0.11 -3.29 -3.38
N TRP A 38 0.22 -3.60 -4.63
CA TRP A 38 1.10 -4.70 -5.02
C TRP A 38 2.18 -4.22 -6.01
N THR A 39 3.27 -4.92 -6.25
CA THR A 39 4.03 -5.69 -5.26
C THR A 39 5.04 -4.74 -4.63
N VAL A 40 5.19 -4.76 -3.29
CA VAL A 40 6.10 -3.88 -2.56
C VAL A 40 7.07 -4.73 -1.78
N ASP A 41 8.36 -4.65 -2.09
CA ASP A 41 9.38 -5.57 -1.55
C ASP A 41 10.49 -4.87 -0.74
N ASP A 42 10.32 -3.57 -0.46
CA ASP A 42 11.26 -2.78 0.35
C ASP A 42 10.58 -2.14 1.56
N ALA A 43 11.28 -2.16 2.71
CA ALA A 43 10.74 -1.68 3.98
C ALA A 43 10.44 -0.18 3.99
N THR A 44 11.26 0.62 3.30
CA THR A 44 11.08 2.08 3.22
C THR A 44 9.75 2.43 2.57
N THR A 45 9.44 1.78 1.45
CA THR A 45 8.14 1.95 0.77
C THR A 45 7.01 1.40 1.60
N MET A 46 7.16 0.24 2.26
CA MET A 46 6.13 -0.30 3.15
C MET A 46 5.77 0.70 4.26
N HIS A 47 6.78 1.25 4.96
CA HIS A 47 6.57 2.27 5.99
C HIS A 47 5.81 3.47 5.45
N ARG A 48 6.27 4.02 4.32
CA ARG A 48 5.62 5.17 3.68
C ARG A 48 4.17 4.90 3.30
N LEU A 49 3.87 3.74 2.72
CA LEU A 49 2.51 3.38 2.35
C LEU A 49 1.60 3.22 3.57
N ILE A 50 2.11 2.63 4.65
CA ILE A 50 1.39 2.54 5.92
C ILE A 50 1.12 3.95 6.47
N ASP A 51 2.10 4.86 6.42
CA ASP A 51 1.91 6.26 6.84
C ASP A 51 0.86 6.99 6.00
N TRP A 52 0.76 6.65 4.71
CA TRP A 52 -0.27 7.19 3.83
C TRP A 52 -1.64 6.55 4.01
N GLY A 53 -1.75 5.49 4.81
CA GLY A 53 -3.01 4.85 5.16
C GLY A 53 -3.50 3.82 4.15
N VAL A 54 -2.62 3.12 3.42
CA VAL A 54 -3.09 1.98 2.61
C VAL A 54 -3.71 0.90 3.49
N ASP A 55 -4.75 0.24 3.01
CA ASP A 55 -5.46 -0.81 3.76
C ASP A 55 -4.76 -2.17 3.66
N GLY A 56 -3.90 -2.36 2.66
CA GLY A 56 -3.18 -3.61 2.47
C GLY A 56 -1.95 -3.44 1.58
N ILE A 57 -0.92 -4.24 1.87
CA ILE A 57 0.29 -4.36 1.07
C ILE A 57 0.43 -5.83 0.67
N VAL A 58 0.63 -6.07 -0.62
CA VAL A 58 1.01 -7.37 -1.17
C VAL A 58 2.50 -7.32 -1.48
N SER A 59 3.23 -8.32 -1.01
CA SER A 59 4.68 -8.38 -1.06
C SER A 59 5.14 -9.81 -1.34
N ASP A 60 6.20 -9.94 -2.13
CA ASP A 60 6.94 -11.20 -2.29
C ASP A 60 7.95 -11.40 -1.13
N ARG A 61 8.06 -10.40 -0.23
CA ARG A 61 8.83 -10.40 1.02
C ARG A 61 7.92 -10.31 2.25
N PRO A 62 7.08 -11.34 2.52
CA PRO A 62 6.18 -11.35 3.67
C PRO A 62 6.92 -11.37 5.02
N ASP A 63 8.15 -11.89 5.03
CA ASP A 63 9.08 -11.80 6.17
C ASP A 63 9.36 -10.34 6.55
N LEU A 64 9.73 -9.52 5.55
CA LEU A 64 10.03 -8.11 5.74
C LEU A 64 8.77 -7.30 6.11
N LEU A 65 7.65 -7.57 5.45
CA LEU A 65 6.39 -6.90 5.78
C LEU A 65 5.97 -7.19 7.23
N LYS A 66 6.16 -8.43 7.69
CA LYS A 66 5.91 -8.81 9.09
C LYS A 66 6.80 -8.04 10.06
N GLU A 67 8.10 -7.88 9.77
CA GLU A 67 9.01 -7.08 10.59
C GLU A 67 8.57 -5.62 10.69
N VAL A 68 8.21 -5.02 9.55
CA VAL A 68 7.69 -3.65 9.47
C VAL A 68 6.42 -3.50 10.33
N LEU A 69 5.46 -4.42 10.21
CA LEU A 69 4.22 -4.39 10.98
C LEU A 69 4.47 -4.61 12.48
N ARG A 70 5.41 -5.49 12.87
CA ARG A 70 5.80 -5.67 14.27
C ARG A 70 6.47 -4.44 14.85
N ALA A 71 7.39 -3.82 14.12
CA ALA A 71 8.06 -2.58 14.54
C ALA A 71 7.07 -1.43 14.78
N ARG A 72 5.92 -1.44 14.08
CA ARG A 72 4.83 -0.47 14.24
C ARG A 72 3.75 -0.87 15.24
N GLY A 73 3.88 -2.02 15.89
CA GLY A 73 2.84 -2.55 16.80
C GLY A 73 1.52 -2.93 16.09
N MET A 74 1.55 -3.11 14.77
CA MET A 74 0.39 -3.42 13.93
C MET A 74 0.26 -4.92 13.62
N TRP A 75 1.24 -5.72 14.00
CA TRP A 75 1.18 -7.17 13.84
C TRP A 75 0.43 -7.82 15.01
N SER A 76 -0.78 -8.30 14.75
CA SER A 76 -1.54 -9.12 15.70
C SER A 76 -1.22 -10.60 15.50
N THR A 77 -1.01 -11.33 16.61
CA THR A 77 -0.81 -12.79 16.64
C THR A 77 -2.08 -13.54 17.04
N GLN A 78 -3.27 -12.94 16.82
CA GLN A 78 -4.54 -13.63 17.05
C GLN A 78 -4.64 -14.95 16.29
#